data_AF-A0A418NV65-F1
#
_entry.id   AF-A0A418NV65-F1
#
_cell.length_a   1.000
_cell.length_b   1.000
_cell.length_c   1.000
_cell.angle_alpha   90.00
_cell.angle_beta   90.00
_cell.angle_gamma   90.00
#
_symmetry.space_group_name_H-M   'P 1'
#
loop_
_entity.id
_entity.type
_entity.pdbx_description
1 polymer ?
#
loop_
_entity_poly.entity_id
_entity_poly.type
_entity_poly.pdbx_seq_one_letter_code
_entity_poly.pdbx_strand_id
1 'polypeptide(L)' 'MNSREDAEARAKSRFMLISAMRVAGVVMILAAIAVFNDVLSLPDWAGYVLLVLGVFETFVTPTLLSRMWSTNEKR' A
#
# COMPACT_ATOMS: atom_id res chain seq x y z
N MET A 1 -3.96 32.08 -7.35
CA MET A 1 -3.74 30.62 -7.32
C MET A 1 -4.62 30.01 -8.40
N ASN A 2 -4.01 29.33 -9.36
CA ASN A 2 -4.63 28.93 -10.62
C ASN A 2 -5.23 27.53 -10.43
N SER A 3 -6.55 27.38 -10.49
CA SER A 3 -7.28 26.13 -10.17
C SER A 3 -6.82 24.89 -10.96
N ARG A 4 -6.07 25.09 -12.05
CA ARG A 4 -5.47 24.02 -12.87
C ARG A 4 -4.26 23.39 -12.19
N GLU A 5 -3.39 24.21 -11.58
CA GLU A 5 -2.20 23.75 -10.86
C GLU A 5 -2.58 22.88 -9.65
N ASP A 6 -3.65 23.26 -8.93
CA ASP A 6 -4.20 22.49 -7.83
C ASP A 6 -4.77 21.13 -8.28
N ALA A 7 -5.43 21.09 -9.44
CA ALA A 7 -5.96 19.85 -10.01
C ALA A 7 -4.85 18.89 -10.46
N GLU A 8 -3.79 19.43 -11.06
CA GLU A 8 -2.61 18.68 -11.48
C GLU A 8 -1.82 18.14 -10.27
N ALA A 9 -1.62 18.95 -9.23
CA ALA A 9 -0.98 18.53 -7.98
C ALA A 9 -1.76 17.40 -7.28
N ARG A 10 -3.11 17.48 -7.27
CA ARG A 10 -3.96 16.40 -6.78
C ARG A 10 -3.81 15.15 -7.64
N ALA A 11 -3.94 15.24 -8.95
CA ALA A 11 -3.80 14.09 -9.86
C ALA A 11 -2.44 13.38 -9.71
N LYS A 12 -1.36 14.16 -9.57
CA LYS A 12 -0.01 13.63 -9.37
C LYS A 12 0.15 12.94 -8.01
N SER A 13 -0.37 13.54 -6.94
CA SER A 13 -0.37 12.92 -5.60
C SER A 13 -1.16 11.61 -5.59
N ARG A 14 -2.30 11.57 -6.28
CA ARG A 14 -3.13 10.37 -6.44
C ARG A 14 -2.35 9.24 -7.10
N PHE A 15 -1.69 9.53 -8.22
CA PHE A 15 -0.93 8.55 -8.97
C PHE A 15 0.28 8.03 -8.19
N MET A 16 0.97 8.93 -7.48
CA MET A 16 2.13 8.57 -6.66
C MET A 16 1.73 7.67 -5.49
N LEU A 17 0.59 7.95 -4.85
CA LEU A 17 0.08 7.17 -3.73
C LEU A 17 -0.37 5.76 -4.19
N ILE A 18 -1.11 5.65 -5.29
CA ILE A 18 -1.48 4.34 -5.88
C ILE A 18 -0.24 3.53 -6.23
N SER A 19 0.77 4.17 -6.81
CA SER A 19 2.02 3.51 -7.20
C SER A 19 2.81 3.03 -5.98
N ALA A 20 2.96 3.88 -4.97
CA ALA A 20 3.62 3.53 -3.71
C ALA A 20 2.93 2.35 -3.01
N MET A 21 1.59 2.34 -2.99
CA MET A 21 0.79 1.25 -2.45
C MET A 21 1.00 -0.06 -3.20
N ARG A 22 1.09 -0.01 -4.53
CA ARG A 22 1.35 -1.19 -5.35
C ARG A 22 2.75 -1.75 -5.09
N VAL A 23 3.74 -0.86 -4.94
CA VAL A 23 5.12 -1.24 -4.61
C VAL A 23 5.20 -1.83 -3.19
N ALA A 24 4.54 -1.23 -2.20
CA ALA A 24 4.47 -1.76 -0.85
C ALA A 24 3.95 -3.21 -0.84
N GLY A 25 2.81 -3.46 -1.53
CA GLY A 25 2.22 -4.80 -1.64
C GLY A 25 3.19 -5.83 -2.20
N VAL A 26 3.93 -5.47 -3.26
CA VAL A 26 4.96 -6.33 -3.86
C VAL A 26 6.11 -6.57 -2.87
N VAL A 27 6.60 -5.53 -2.18
CA VAL A 27 7.66 -5.65 -1.17
C VAL A 27 7.25 -6.60 -0.04
N MET A 28 6.01 -6.53 0.40
CA MET A 28 5.49 -7.39 1.47
C MET A 28 5.33 -8.86 1.04
N ILE A 29 4.88 -9.11 -0.18
CA ILE A 29 4.86 -10.48 -0.73
C ILE A 29 6.29 -11.02 -0.86
N LEU A 30 7.22 -10.22 -1.38
CA LEU A 30 8.63 -10.62 -1.52
C LEU A 30 9.27 -10.91 -0.16
N ALA A 31 8.97 -10.09 0.85
CA ALA A 31 9.45 -10.32 2.20
C ALA A 31 8.86 -11.62 2.79
N ALA A 32 7.59 -11.95 2.51
CA ALA A 32 6.97 -13.20 3.00
C ALA A 32 7.64 -14.42 2.37
N ILE A 33 7.90 -14.37 1.06
CA ILE A 33 8.65 -15.38 0.34
C ILE A 33 10.07 -15.53 0.92
N ALA A 34 10.73 -14.43 1.26
CA ALA A 34 12.07 -14.46 1.85
C ALA A 34 12.11 -15.15 3.23
N VAL A 35 11.08 -14.97 4.06
CA VAL A 35 10.94 -15.68 5.34
C VAL A 35 10.70 -17.19 5.11
N PHE A 36 9.81 -17.56 4.18
CA PHE A 36 9.55 -18.98 3.88
C PHE A 36 10.74 -19.72 3.25
N ASN A 37 11.68 -19.00 2.62
CA ASN A 37 12.89 -19.58 2.04
C ASN A 37 14.07 -19.64 3.03
N ASP A 38 13.85 -19.34 4.32
CA ASP A 38 14.89 -19.27 5.37
C ASP A 38 16.03 -18.28 5.06
N VAL A 39 15.85 -17.40 4.05
CA VAL A 39 16.81 -16.34 3.71
C VAL A 39 16.95 -15.37 4.86
N LEU A 40 15.85 -15.14 5.55
CA LEU A 40 15.83 -14.51 6.86
C LEU A 40 15.62 -15.64 7.87
N SER A 41 16.64 -15.94 8.69
CA SER A 41 16.55 -16.87 9.83
C SER A 41 15.66 -16.31 10.94
N LEU A 42 14.42 -16.01 10.58
CA LEU A 42 13.38 -15.49 11.45
C LEU A 42 12.54 -16.68 11.93
N PRO A 43 12.03 -16.63 13.18
CA PRO A 43 11.22 -17.71 13.70
C PRO A 43 9.87 -17.80 12.98
N ASP A 44 9.22 -18.98 13.00
CA ASP A 44 7.97 -19.26 12.26
C ASP A 44 6.85 -18.22 12.44
N TRP A 45 6.77 -17.60 13.62
CA TRP A 45 5.79 -16.55 13.90
C TRP A 45 5.98 -15.30 13.00
N ALA A 46 7.20 -15.02 12.55
CA ALA A 46 7.47 -13.92 11.63
C ALA A 46 6.86 -14.19 10.25
N GLY A 47 6.82 -15.46 9.81
CA GLY A 47 6.14 -15.86 8.58
C GLY A 47 4.63 -15.63 8.66
N TYR A 48 4.01 -15.96 9.80
CA TYR A 48 2.60 -15.64 10.05
C TYR A 48 2.33 -14.14 10.09
N VAL A 49 3.19 -13.36 10.77
CA VAL A 49 3.05 -11.90 10.82
C VAL A 49 3.15 -11.31 9.42
N LEU A 50 4.09 -11.76 8.59
CA LEU A 50 4.21 -11.29 7.21
C LEU A 50 3.06 -11.72 6.32
N LEU A 51 2.53 -12.91 6.50
CA LEU A 51 1.36 -13.37 5.77
C LEU A 51 0.13 -12.53 6.11
N VAL A 52 -0.11 -12.27 7.40
CA VAL A 52 -1.18 -11.37 7.86
C VAL A 52 -0.95 -9.96 7.35
N LEU A 53 0.28 -9.45 7.39
CA LEU A 53 0.65 -8.14 6.85
C LEU A 53 0.39 -8.08 5.33
N GLY A 54 0.82 -9.06 4.55
CA GLY A 54 0.59 -9.11 3.11
C GLY A 54 -0.91 -9.16 2.74
N VAL A 55 -1.71 -9.93 3.48
CA VAL A 55 -3.17 -9.94 3.34
C VAL A 55 -3.74 -8.58 3.72
N PHE A 56 -3.35 -8.02 4.86
CA PHE A 56 -3.82 -6.72 5.32
C PHE A 56 -3.48 -5.64 4.30
N GLU A 57 -2.28 -5.65 3.72
CA GLU A 57 -1.89 -4.67 2.72
C GLU A 57 -2.61 -4.89 1.38
N THR A 58 -2.93 -6.12 1.01
CA THR A 58 -3.72 -6.39 -0.21
C THR A 58 -5.17 -5.91 -0.08
N PHE A 59 -5.77 -6.00 1.11
CA PHE A 59 -7.18 -5.68 1.33
C PHE A 59 -7.42 -4.27 1.90
N VAL A 60 -6.61 -3.85 2.86
CA VAL A 60 -6.80 -2.59 3.59
C VAL A 60 -6.30 -1.42 2.77
N THR A 61 -5.22 -1.57 2.02
CA THR A 61 -4.66 -0.50 1.17
C THR A 61 -5.62 0.00 0.09
N PRO A 62 -6.22 -0.84 -0.78
CA PRO A 62 -7.20 -0.37 -1.76
C PRO A 62 -8.47 0.19 -1.11
N THR A 63 -8.87 -0.37 0.04
CA THR A 63 -10.09 0.03 0.76
C THR A 63 -9.92 1.39 1.43
N LEU A 64 -8.78 1.63 2.09
CA LEU A 64 -8.46 2.92 2.70
C LEU A 64 -8.32 4.01 1.64
N LEU A 65 -7.73 3.70 0.49
CA LEU A 65 -7.59 4.67 -0.60
C LEU A 65 -8.94 5.04 -1.22
N SER A 66 -9.81 4.06 -1.45
CA SER A 66 -11.20 4.28 -1.90
C SER A 66 -11.98 5.14 -0.90
N ARG A 67 -11.86 4.85 0.41
CA ARG A 67 -12.58 5.55 1.48
C ARG A 67 -12.07 6.98 1.71
N MET A 68 -10.77 7.20 1.57
CA MET A 68 -10.14 8.51 1.75
C MET A 68 -10.55 9.51 0.66
N TRP A 69 -10.77 9.05 -0.58
CA TRP A 69 -11.21 9.96 -1.65
C TRP A 69 -12.72 10.13 -1.73
N SER A 70 -13.52 9.16 -1.27
CA SER A 70 -14.96 9.36 -1.08
C SER A 70 -15.26 10.50 -0.07
N THR A 71 -14.35 10.71 0.91
CA THR A 71 -14.47 11.79 1.90
C THR A 71 -14.03 13.16 1.35
N ASN A 72 -13.17 13.20 0.32
CA ASN A 72 -12.61 14.45 -0.22
C ASN A 72 -13.40 15.04 -1.42
N GLU A 73 -14.52 14.42 -1.81
CA GLU A 73 -15.48 14.96 -2.80
C GLU A 73 -16.55 15.86 -2.15
N LYS A 74 -16.57 15.99 -0.81
CA LYS A 74 -17.60 16.76 -0.08
C LYS A 74 -17.13 18.03 0.63
N ARG A 75 -16.02 18.65 0.23
CA ARG A 75 -15.70 20.00 0.74
C ARG A 75 -15.06 20.92 -0.28
#